data_AF-A0A935M4V7-F1
#
_entry.id   AF-A0A935M4V7-F1
#
_cell.length_a   1.000
_cell.length_b   1.000
_cell.length_c   1.000
_cell.angle_alpha   90.00
_cell.angle_beta   90.00
_cell.angle_gamma   90.00
#
_symmetry.space_group_name_H-M   'P 1'
#
loop_
_entity.id
_entity.type
_entity.pdbx_description
1 polymer ?
#
loop_
_entity_poly.entity_id
_entity_poly.type
_entity_poly.pdbx_seq_one_letter_code
_entity_poly.pdbx_strand_id
1 'polypeptide(L)' 'MNSESIKKAVAHLKEIWEYTCVNWPEKQTDKYYNEIIERSNELLIDSLTGKNYDNIIKELKGVSSNKHIIFY' A
#
# COMPACT_ATOMS: atom_id res chain seq x y z
N MET A 1 -13.12 6.68 -3.85
CA MET A 1 -11.71 6.95 -3.52
C MET A 1 -11.39 8.39 -3.87
N ASN A 2 -10.90 9.17 -2.90
CA ASN A 2 -10.92 10.64 -2.92
C ASN A 2 -9.49 11.13 -3.18
N SER A 3 -9.29 12.27 -3.85
CA SER A 3 -7.95 12.76 -4.18
C SER A 3 -7.04 12.97 -2.95
N GLU A 4 -7.65 13.24 -1.79
CA GLU A 4 -6.98 13.37 -0.48
C GLU A 4 -6.34 12.05 -0.01
N SER A 5 -7.04 10.92 -0.17
CA SER A 5 -6.56 9.60 0.24
C SER A 5 -5.40 9.12 -0.63
N ILE A 6 -5.43 9.45 -1.92
CA ILE A 6 -4.35 9.15 -2.88
C ILE A 6 -3.08 9.92 -2.50
N LYS A 7 -3.20 11.22 -2.17
CA LYS A 7 -2.06 12.03 -1.73
C LYS A 7 -1.41 11.49 -0.47
N LYS A 8 -2.20 11.04 0.50
CA LYS A 8 -1.70 10.41 1.73
C LYS A 8 -0.98 9.10 1.44
N ALA A 9 -1.53 8.25 0.57
CA ALA A 9 -0.88 7.01 0.16
C ALA A 9 0.47 7.28 -0.53
N VAL A 10 0.53 8.25 -1.45
CA VAL A 10 1.78 8.65 -2.12
C VAL A 10 2.81 9.18 -1.13
N ALA A 11 2.41 10.00 -0.16
CA ALA A 11 3.30 10.51 0.87
C ALA A 11 3.89 9.37 1.73
N HIS A 12 3.05 8.39 2.10
CA HIS A 12 3.48 7.25 2.90
C HIS A 12 4.43 6.32 2.13
N LEU A 13 4.16 6.09 0.84
CA LEU A 13 5.07 5.35 -0.04
C LEU A 13 6.43 6.04 -0.18
N LYS A 14 6.43 7.38 -0.24
CA LYS A 14 7.66 8.17 -0.29
C LYS A 14 8.48 8.03 1.00
N GLU A 15 7.87 8.09 2.17
CA GLU A 15 8.58 7.87 3.44
C GLU A 15 9.20 6.46 3.54
N ILE A 16 8.45 5.43 3.11
CA ILE A 16 8.95 4.05 3.07
C ILE A 16 10.14 3.92 2.10
N TRP A 17 10.06 4.57 0.94
CA TRP A 17 11.13 4.60 -0.06
C TRP A 17 12.39 5.31 0.46
N GLU A 18 12.23 6.49 1.05
CA GLU A 18 13.35 7.24 1.63
C GLU A 18 14.05 6.44 2.73
N TYR A 19 13.29 5.74 3.58
CA TYR A 19 13.86 4.85 4.59
C TYR A 19 14.59 3.65 3.99
N THR A 20 14.03 3.00 2.96
CA THR A 20 14.66 1.83 2.33
C THR A 20 15.90 2.21 1.53
N CYS A 21 15.89 3.32 0.79
CA CYS A 21 17.07 3.86 0.09
C CYS A 21 18.27 4.11 1.01
N VAL A 22 18.03 4.58 2.24
CA VAL A 22 19.10 4.89 3.20
C VAL A 22 19.64 3.63 3.88
N ASN A 23 18.79 2.64 4.13
CA ASN A 23 19.14 1.49 4.97
C ASN A 23 19.49 0.22 4.18
N TRP A 24 19.08 0.09 2.92
CA TRP A 24 19.18 -1.16 2.16
C TRP A 24 20.09 -1.03 0.93
N PRO A 25 20.70 -2.13 0.46
CA PRO A 25 21.39 -2.16 -0.81
C PRO A 25 20.45 -1.80 -1.96
N GLU A 26 20.92 -1.01 -2.93
CA GLU A 26 20.14 -0.50 -4.07
C GLU A 26 19.30 -1.58 -4.79
N LYS A 27 19.89 -2.76 -5.04
CA LYS A 27 19.19 -3.91 -5.64
C LYS A 27 17.95 -4.37 -4.87
N GLN A 28 17.98 -4.21 -3.55
CA GLN A 28 16.87 -4.64 -2.68
C GLN A 28 15.80 -3.56 -2.59
N THR A 29 16.20 -2.29 -2.70
CA THR A 29 15.32 -1.14 -2.82
C THR A 29 14.53 -1.19 -4.14
N ASP A 30 15.18 -1.47 -5.28
CA ASP A 30 14.52 -1.66 -6.57
C ASP A 30 13.49 -2.79 -6.56
N LYS A 31 13.85 -3.93 -5.95
CA LYS A 31 12.94 -5.07 -5.83
C LYS A 31 11.70 -4.71 -5.01
N TYR A 32 11.90 -4.06 -3.87
CA TYR A 32 10.81 -3.65 -2.99
C TYR A 32 9.86 -2.64 -3.64
N TYR A 33 10.38 -1.72 -4.45
CA TYR A 33 9.58 -0.77 -5.21
C TYR A 33 8.69 -1.44 -6.24
N ASN A 34 9.24 -2.41 -6.98
CA ASN A 34 8.48 -3.19 -7.96
C ASN A 34 7.35 -3.99 -7.30
N GLU A 35 7.61 -4.61 -6.14
CA GLU A 35 6.57 -5.34 -5.38
C GLU A 35 5.42 -4.43 -4.92
N ILE A 36 5.71 -3.19 -4.51
CA ILE A 36 4.69 -2.19 -4.15
C ILE A 36 3.82 -1.82 -5.35
N ILE A 37 4.44 -1.59 -6.52
CA ILE A 37 3.72 -1.24 -7.75
C ILE A 37 2.82 -2.39 -8.18
N GLU A 38 3.32 -3.62 -8.19
CA GLU A 38 2.54 -4.81 -8.54
C GLU A 38 1.34 -4.98 -7.62
N ARG A 39 1.54 -4.92 -6.29
CA ARG A 39 0.44 -4.96 -5.30
C ARG A 39 -0.60 -3.86 -5.50
N SER A 40 -0.15 -2.65 -5.83
CA SER A 40 -1.05 -1.53 -6.07
C SER A 40 -1.90 -1.75 -7.34
N ASN A 41 -1.29 -2.29 -8.40
CA ASN A 41 -2.00 -2.64 -9.62
C ASN A 41 -3.00 -3.79 -9.40
N GLU A 42 -2.64 -4.81 -8.61
CA GLU A 42 -3.55 -5.89 -8.23
C GLU A 42 -4.81 -5.35 -7.50
N LEU A 43 -4.64 -4.41 -6.58
CA LEU A 43 -5.76 -3.79 -5.85
C LEU A 43 -6.67 -2.92 -6.74
N LEU A 44 -6.13 -2.33 -7.81
CA LEU A 44 -6.91 -1.59 -8.81
C LEU A 44 -7.74 -2.53 -9.70
N ILE A 45 -7.23 -3.72 -9.97
CA ILE A 45 -7.86 -4.73 -10.83
C ILE A 45 -8.90 -5.55 -10.06
N ASP A 46 -8.65 -5.85 -8.78
CA ASP A 46 -9.52 -6.69 -7.94
C ASP A 46 -9.90 -6.02 -6.62
N SER A 47 -10.55 -4.85 -6.68
CA SER A 47 -10.97 -4.08 -5.48
C SER A 47 -12.00 -4.80 -4.59
N LEU A 48 -12.44 -6.01 -4.95
CA LEU A 48 -13.53 -6.73 -4.30
C LEU A 48 -13.10 -7.74 -3.23
N THR A 49 -11.81 -8.08 -3.12
CA THR A 49 -11.35 -9.22 -2.28
C THR A 49 -10.85 -8.86 -0.87
N GLY A 50 -10.89 -7.59 -0.47
CA GLY A 50 -10.55 -7.15 0.90
C GLY A 50 -11.60 -7.48 1.95
N LYS A 51 -11.15 -7.73 3.19
CA LYS A 51 -12.03 -7.88 4.37
C LYS A 51 -12.70 -6.55 4.69
N ASN A 52 -13.98 -6.56 5.01
CA ASN A 52 -14.66 -5.40 5.57
C ASN A 52 -14.28 -5.18 7.03
N TYR A 53 -13.97 -3.93 7.36
CA TYR A 53 -13.69 -3.42 8.70
C TYR A 53 -14.72 -2.34 9.08
N ASP A 54 -16.01 -2.63 8.83
CA ASP A 54 -17.15 -1.75 9.09
C ASP A 54 -17.28 -1.32 10.57
N ASN A 55 -16.63 -2.06 11.47
CA ASN A 55 -16.54 -1.77 12.90
C ASN A 55 -15.55 -0.65 13.24
N ILE A 56 -14.68 -0.25 12.31
CA ILE A 56 -13.75 0.89 12.46
C ILE A 56 -14.31 2.08 11.70
N ILE A 57 -14.55 1.92 10.40
CA ILE A 57 -15.14 2.91 9.51
C ILE A 57 -16.06 2.17 8.54
N LYS A 58 -17.26 2.70 8.32
CA LYS A 58 -18.24 2.12 7.39
C LYS A 58 -17.66 2.04 5.98
N GLU A 59 -17.79 0.89 5.33
CA GLU A 59 -17.27 0.58 3.98
C GLU A 59 -15.74 0.50 3.87
N LEU A 60 -15.01 0.48 4.99
CA LEU A 60 -13.56 0.30 4.99
C LEU A 60 -13.20 -1.13 4.59
N LYS A 61 -12.41 -1.30 3.53
CA LYS A 61 -11.86 -2.60 3.16
C LYS A 61 -10.38 -2.68 3.50
N GLY A 62 -9.90 -3.89 3.81
CA GLY A 62 -8.50 -4.13 4.10
C GLY A 62 -8.01 -5.46 3.55
N VAL A 63 -6.84 -5.44 2.90
CA VAL A 63 -6.14 -6.64 2.43
C VAL A 63 -4.85 -6.82 3.24
N SER A 64 -4.62 -8.03 3.74
CA SER A 64 -3.38 -8.37 4.42
C SER A 64 -2.23 -8.53 3.42
N SER A 65 -1.13 -7.82 3.63
CA SER A 65 0.13 -7.96 2.89
C SER A 65 1.25 -8.24 3.89
N ASN A 66 1.63 -9.51 4.03
CA ASN A 66 2.61 -10.00 5.00
C ASN A 66 2.29 -9.55 6.45
N LYS A 67 3.12 -8.68 7.05
CA LYS A 67 2.93 -8.16 8.41
C LYS A 67 2.04 -6.91 8.48
N HIS A 68 1.56 -6.43 7.34
CA HIS A 68 0.82 -5.18 7.23
C HIS A 68 -0.59 -5.41 6.69
N ILE A 69 -1.47 -4.46 6.93
CA ILE A 69 -2.81 -4.41 6.36
C ILE A 69 -2.89 -3.13 5.53
N ILE A 70 -3.27 -3.26 4.27
CA ILE A 70 -3.51 -2.13 3.36
C ILE A 70 -5.01 -1.86 3.37
N PHE A 71 -5.40 -0.67 3.83
CA PHE A 71 -6.80 -0.21 3.85
C PHE A 71 -7.11 0.59 2.58
N TYR A 72 -8.32 0.42 2.04
CA TYR A 72 -8.80 1.12 0.84
C TYR A 72 -10.31 1.33 0.85
#